data_AF-A0A0Q6VZ95-F1
#
_entry.id   AF-A0A0Q6VZ95-F1
#
_cell.length_a   1.000
_cell.length_b   1.000
_cell.length_c   1.000
_cell.angle_alpha   90.00
_cell.angle_beta   90.00
_cell.angle_gamma   90.00
#
_symmetry.space_group_name_H-M   'P 1'
#
loop_
_entity.id
_entity.type
_entity.pdbx_description
1 polymer ?
#
loop_
_entity_poly.entity_id
_entity_poly.type
_entity_poly.pdbx_seq_one_letter_code
_entity_poly.pdbx_strand_id
1 'polypeptide(L)'
;MTRIWTVLVLYFINLPFADDMFVVVLTLPMFALVMVGMIRLRSRYFEIGDIFWFCLFIYFVVSPLQRIHGDRIGGATAITAYAYEADEYVMAMLVACVFVFPFVFVQMQREEGTSTEPGARPSMPMIVLSNAFAFVLFVLSQGGIDRLLSSRLEQDGSQGFIASMLFLGMQSVTACLAIARFRLSPHRLLSVISICVVLLFLAVARNPFNAPRFELLAVWGPVLLAFSGGKVPASRFYACCLIVLTFVFPILNVTTRSGIGGLQDLAGISMMENFFDIPSVDVFDTAVHSVRFMSTHDHMWGEKLAAVILFFVPRSIWPGKPVVGGLDIGNELFAAGMYGTPNLSFFLGYDFYMDCGFAGVLVGGVAAAFVLNAAIRARLGIFFQLRVLHFVIASSLPILLRGPVGAVLPLFVCQVFLILLFSMPWWRRNAGTGPVDAMPFRRGS
;
A
#
# COMPACT_ATOMS: atom_id res chain seq x y z
N MET A 1 -19.89 -4.87 13.79
CA MET A 1 -21.13 -4.38 13.16
C MET A 1 -20.89 -3.15 12.30
N THR A 2 -20.23 -2.09 12.80
CA THR A 2 -19.96 -0.87 12.00
C THR A 2 -19.29 -1.15 10.64
N ARG A 3 -18.25 -1.99 10.61
CA ARG A 3 -17.54 -2.39 9.36
C ARG A 3 -18.48 -2.91 8.27
N ILE A 4 -19.30 -3.88 8.66
CA ILE A 4 -20.23 -4.58 7.78
C ILE A 4 -21.28 -3.60 7.26
N TRP A 5 -21.83 -2.76 8.14
CA TRP A 5 -22.78 -1.73 7.74
C TRP A 5 -22.17 -0.73 6.77
N THR A 6 -20.93 -0.27 7.00
CA THR A 6 -20.25 0.64 6.07
C THR A 6 -20.08 0.01 4.69
N VAL A 7 -19.59 -1.22 4.60
CA VAL A 7 -19.41 -1.90 3.31
C VAL A 7 -20.74 -2.19 2.61
N LEU A 8 -21.78 -2.59 3.35
CA LEU A 8 -23.12 -2.77 2.79
C LEU A 8 -23.69 -1.47 2.24
N VAL A 9 -23.65 -0.39 3.02
CA VAL A 9 -24.12 0.93 2.59
C VAL A 9 -23.38 1.38 1.35
N LEU A 10 -22.05 1.23 1.31
CA LEU A 10 -21.26 1.55 0.12
C LEU A 10 -21.64 0.70 -1.08
N TYR A 11 -21.90 -0.60 -0.90
CA TYR A 11 -22.35 -1.47 -1.98
C TYR A 11 -23.70 -1.00 -2.53
N PHE A 12 -24.69 -0.75 -1.66
CA PHE A 12 -26.02 -0.29 -2.07
C PHE A 12 -26.00 1.10 -2.74
N ILE A 13 -25.15 2.02 -2.27
CA ILE A 13 -24.97 3.33 -2.92
C ILE A 13 -24.37 3.17 -4.32
N ASN A 14 -23.59 2.12 -4.57
CA ASN A 14 -22.93 1.89 -5.86
C ASN A 14 -23.73 1.03 -6.84
N LEU A 15 -24.79 0.34 -6.38
CA LEU A 15 -25.65 -0.46 -7.27
C LEU A 15 -26.28 0.34 -8.43
N PRO A 16 -26.74 1.60 -8.25
CA PRO A 16 -27.32 2.37 -9.36
C PRO A 16 -26.33 2.73 -10.47
N PHE A 17 -25.02 2.59 -10.25
CA PHE A 17 -24.01 2.82 -11.28
C PHE A 17 -23.78 1.60 -12.18
N ALA A 18 -24.30 0.43 -11.79
CA ALA A 18 -24.22 -0.75 -12.63
C ALA A 18 -25.22 -0.65 -13.79
N ASP A 19 -24.71 -0.62 -15.01
CA ASP A 19 -25.53 -0.55 -16.22
C ASP A 19 -26.40 -1.79 -16.44
N ASP A 20 -25.92 -2.96 -16.02
CA ASP A 20 -26.58 -4.25 -16.24
C ASP A 20 -26.55 -5.11 -14.95
N MET A 21 -27.58 -5.92 -14.78
CA MET A 21 -27.63 -7.01 -13.79
C MET A 21 -26.42 -7.95 -13.91
N PHE A 22 -25.85 -8.12 -15.10
CA PHE A 22 -24.60 -8.85 -15.30
C PHE A 22 -23.48 -8.36 -14.38
N VAL A 23 -23.25 -7.05 -14.31
CA VAL A 23 -22.17 -6.44 -13.49
C VAL A 23 -22.42 -6.67 -12.01
N VAL A 24 -23.68 -6.60 -11.58
CA VAL A 24 -24.08 -6.89 -10.20
C VAL A 24 -23.75 -8.35 -9.88
N VAL A 25 -24.19 -9.30 -10.71
CA VAL A 25 -23.94 -10.74 -10.51
C VAL A 25 -22.45 -11.06 -10.53
N LEU A 26 -21.68 -10.43 -11.42
CA LEU A 26 -20.23 -10.57 -11.54
C LEU A 26 -19.51 -10.24 -10.22
N THR A 27 -19.94 -9.19 -9.51
CA THR A 27 -19.25 -8.72 -8.29
C THR A 27 -19.66 -9.45 -7.00
N LEU A 28 -20.79 -10.17 -7.00
CA LEU A 28 -21.32 -10.87 -5.82
C LEU A 28 -20.35 -11.88 -5.18
N PRO A 29 -19.61 -12.72 -5.93
CA PRO A 29 -18.68 -13.68 -5.34
C PRO A 29 -17.57 -13.00 -4.51
N MET A 30 -16.95 -11.96 -5.07
CA MET A 30 -15.93 -11.20 -4.36
C MET A 30 -16.53 -10.45 -3.16
N PHE A 31 -17.72 -9.86 -3.32
CA PHE A 31 -18.45 -9.21 -2.23
C PHE A 31 -18.69 -10.19 -1.08
N ALA A 32 -19.12 -11.43 -1.37
CA ALA A 32 -19.31 -12.46 -0.37
C ALA A 32 -18.00 -12.81 0.35
N LEU A 33 -16.88 -12.96 -0.37
CA LEU A 33 -15.56 -13.21 0.24
C LEU A 33 -15.14 -12.08 1.19
N VAL A 34 -15.30 -10.83 0.76
CA VAL A 34 -15.04 -9.63 1.59
C VAL A 34 -15.90 -9.67 2.85
N MET A 35 -17.19 -9.96 2.72
CA MET A 35 -18.11 -9.99 3.85
C MET A 35 -17.73 -11.09 4.86
N VAL A 36 -17.40 -12.28 4.40
CA VAL A 36 -16.90 -13.37 5.26
C VAL A 36 -15.61 -12.95 5.96
N GLY A 37 -14.67 -12.33 5.24
CA GLY A 37 -13.43 -11.78 5.77
C GLY A 37 -13.66 -10.75 6.87
N MET A 38 -14.58 -9.80 6.65
CA MET A 38 -14.91 -8.76 7.62
C MET A 38 -15.67 -9.27 8.84
N ILE A 39 -16.56 -10.26 8.70
CA ILE A 39 -17.27 -10.91 9.82
C ILE A 39 -16.27 -11.56 10.78
N ARG A 40 -15.17 -12.11 10.25
CA ARG A 40 -14.10 -12.69 11.06
C ARG A 40 -13.30 -11.67 11.85
N LEU A 41 -13.43 -10.36 11.60
CA LEU A 41 -12.76 -9.30 12.38
C LEU A 41 -13.59 -8.91 13.62
N ARG A 42 -13.17 -9.40 14.79
CA ARG A 42 -13.86 -9.22 16.08
C ARG A 42 -13.39 -8.01 16.89
N SER A 43 -12.19 -7.49 16.60
CA SER A 43 -11.60 -6.34 17.31
C SER A 43 -12.43 -5.07 17.14
N ARG A 44 -12.51 -4.21 18.17
CA ARG A 44 -13.14 -2.88 18.04
C ARG A 44 -12.21 -1.86 17.36
N TYR A 45 -10.93 -2.15 17.34
CA TYR A 45 -9.89 -1.31 16.77
C TYR A 45 -9.55 -1.75 15.36
N PHE A 46 -8.89 -0.85 14.66
CA PHE A 46 -8.31 -1.03 13.34
C PHE A 46 -7.32 -2.20 13.32
N GLU A 47 -7.50 -3.10 12.37
CA GLU A 47 -6.65 -4.26 12.11
C GLU A 47 -6.10 -4.25 10.68
N ILE A 48 -5.04 -5.02 10.44
CA ILE A 48 -4.49 -5.20 9.08
C ILE A 48 -5.56 -5.76 8.12
N GLY A 49 -6.43 -6.64 8.63
CA GLY A 49 -7.56 -7.17 7.88
C GLY A 49 -8.56 -6.10 7.43
N ASP A 50 -8.71 -4.99 8.17
CA ASP A 50 -9.60 -3.90 7.75
C ASP A 50 -9.13 -3.30 6.42
N ILE A 51 -7.82 -3.07 6.26
CA ILE A 51 -7.25 -2.57 5.00
C ILE A 51 -7.37 -3.61 3.90
N PHE A 52 -6.95 -4.85 4.18
CA PHE A 52 -6.92 -5.90 3.18
C PHE A 52 -8.29 -6.11 2.52
N TRP A 53 -9.34 -6.32 3.33
CA TRP A 53 -10.69 -6.56 2.82
C TRP A 53 -11.32 -5.31 2.23
N PHE A 54 -11.05 -4.13 2.78
CA PHE A 54 -11.56 -2.88 2.22
C PHE A 54 -10.93 -2.55 0.86
N CYS A 55 -9.63 -2.79 0.67
CA CYS A 55 -8.98 -2.61 -0.63
C CYS A 55 -9.57 -3.56 -1.69
N LEU A 56 -9.75 -4.85 -1.37
CA LEU A 56 -10.39 -5.80 -2.28
C LEU A 56 -11.82 -5.40 -2.64
N PHE A 57 -12.58 -4.89 -1.66
CA PHE A 57 -13.91 -4.34 -1.90
C PHE A 57 -13.89 -3.18 -2.89
N ILE A 58 -12.99 -2.21 -2.71
CA ILE A 58 -12.89 -1.08 -3.64
C ILE A 58 -12.45 -1.55 -5.04
N TYR A 59 -11.46 -2.45 -5.14
CA TYR A 59 -10.85 -2.84 -6.41
C TYR A 59 -11.68 -3.82 -7.24
N PHE A 60 -12.40 -4.74 -6.61
CA PHE A 60 -13.08 -5.84 -7.28
C PHE A 60 -14.59 -5.88 -7.04
N VAL A 61 -15.14 -4.93 -6.29
CA VAL A 61 -16.60 -4.79 -6.12
C VAL A 61 -17.05 -3.42 -6.57
N VAL A 62 -16.55 -2.35 -5.95
CA VAL A 62 -16.97 -0.99 -6.29
C VAL A 62 -16.50 -0.57 -7.68
N SER A 63 -15.22 -0.80 -8.01
CA SER A 63 -14.68 -0.42 -9.32
C SER A 63 -15.41 -1.07 -10.50
N PRO A 64 -15.67 -2.39 -10.54
CA PRO A 64 -16.46 -2.98 -11.63
C PRO A 64 -17.88 -2.42 -11.73
N LEU A 65 -18.57 -2.20 -10.59
CA LEU A 65 -19.92 -1.62 -10.57
C LEU A 65 -19.96 -0.23 -11.21
N GLN A 66 -18.91 0.56 -11.05
CA GLN A 66 -18.86 1.94 -11.53
C GLN A 66 -18.36 2.06 -12.97
N ARG A 67 -17.63 1.07 -13.48
CA ARG A 67 -16.81 1.23 -14.70
C ARG A 67 -17.23 0.32 -15.85
N ILE A 68 -17.94 -0.78 -15.61
CA ILE A 68 -18.40 -1.63 -16.71
C ILE A 68 -19.69 -1.05 -17.28
N HIS A 69 -19.61 -0.62 -18.54
CA HIS A 69 -20.73 -0.09 -19.30
C HIS A 69 -20.90 -0.90 -20.59
N GLY A 70 -21.75 -1.94 -20.53
CA GLY A 70 -21.94 -2.90 -21.62
C GLY A 70 -20.65 -3.69 -21.92
N ASP A 71 -20.14 -3.55 -23.14
CA ASP A 71 -18.91 -4.19 -23.62
C ASP A 71 -17.65 -3.36 -23.34
N ARG A 72 -17.76 -2.18 -22.73
CA ARG A 72 -16.63 -1.26 -22.53
C ARG A 72 -16.39 -0.96 -21.06
N ILE A 73 -15.14 -0.63 -20.73
CA ILE A 73 -14.72 -0.25 -19.37
C ILE A 73 -14.53 1.27 -19.26
N GLY A 74 -15.59 2.02 -18.95
CA GLY A 74 -15.60 3.49 -18.88
C GLY A 74 -14.90 4.12 -17.65
N GLY A 75 -14.86 5.44 -17.67
CA GLY A 75 -14.31 6.32 -16.62
C GLY A 75 -13.42 7.43 -17.18
N ALA A 76 -13.26 8.53 -16.45
CA ALA A 76 -12.54 9.73 -16.90
C ALA A 76 -11.05 9.50 -17.29
N THR A 77 -10.47 8.35 -16.92
CA THR A 77 -9.06 8.00 -17.20
C THR A 77 -8.83 6.78 -18.09
N ALA A 78 -9.87 6.01 -18.43
CA ALA A 78 -9.74 4.89 -19.37
C ALA A 78 -10.28 5.33 -20.73
N ILE A 79 -9.38 5.44 -21.71
CA ILE A 79 -9.79 5.65 -23.10
C ILE A 79 -10.21 4.28 -23.63
N THR A 80 -11.53 4.09 -23.74
CA THR A 80 -12.26 2.86 -24.03
C THR A 80 -12.30 2.52 -25.51
N ALA A 81 -11.15 2.21 -26.11
CA ALA A 81 -11.17 1.73 -27.50
C ALA A 81 -11.51 0.24 -27.61
N TYR A 82 -11.21 -0.58 -26.59
CA TYR A 82 -11.52 -2.01 -26.61
C TYR A 82 -12.91 -2.33 -26.06
N ALA A 83 -13.67 -3.06 -26.88
CA ALA A 83 -14.80 -3.85 -26.44
C ALA A 83 -14.28 -5.18 -25.87
N TYR A 84 -14.78 -5.60 -24.72
CA TYR A 84 -14.48 -6.86 -24.04
C TYR A 84 -15.70 -7.78 -24.04
N GLU A 85 -15.43 -9.08 -24.09
CA GLU A 85 -16.44 -10.12 -24.04
C GLU A 85 -16.80 -10.48 -22.59
N ALA A 86 -18.02 -10.99 -22.38
CA ALA A 86 -18.54 -11.30 -21.05
C ALA A 86 -17.69 -12.35 -20.31
N ASP A 87 -17.13 -13.31 -21.05
CA ASP A 87 -16.25 -14.34 -20.51
C ASP A 87 -14.92 -13.78 -20.01
N GLU A 88 -14.36 -12.74 -20.66
CA GLU A 88 -13.13 -12.06 -20.21
C GLU A 88 -13.35 -11.42 -18.83
N TYR A 89 -14.50 -10.76 -18.63
CA TYR A 89 -14.89 -10.20 -17.32
C TYR A 89 -15.05 -11.27 -16.24
N VAL A 90 -15.76 -12.36 -16.57
CA VAL A 90 -16.00 -13.49 -15.66
C VAL A 90 -14.68 -14.16 -15.28
N MET A 91 -13.81 -14.41 -16.25
CA MET A 91 -12.51 -15.02 -16.06
C MET A 91 -11.62 -14.16 -15.14
N ALA A 92 -11.57 -12.85 -15.39
CA ALA A 92 -10.83 -11.93 -14.53
C ALA A 92 -11.33 -12.01 -13.08
N MET A 93 -12.65 -11.88 -12.87
CA MET A 93 -13.22 -11.98 -11.54
C MET A 93 -12.96 -13.33 -10.86
N LEU A 94 -13.02 -14.43 -11.63
CA LEU A 94 -12.74 -15.77 -11.13
C LEU A 94 -11.28 -15.90 -10.67
N VAL A 95 -10.32 -15.41 -11.44
CA VAL A 95 -8.90 -15.35 -11.06
C VAL A 95 -8.71 -14.60 -9.75
N ALA A 96 -9.31 -13.41 -9.61
CA ALA A 96 -9.25 -12.64 -8.37
C ALA A 96 -9.87 -13.40 -7.19
N CYS A 97 -11.03 -14.03 -7.37
CA CYS A 97 -11.71 -14.80 -6.32
C CYS A 97 -10.88 -16.01 -5.88
N VAL A 98 -10.32 -16.78 -6.81
CA VAL A 98 -9.48 -17.95 -6.53
C VAL A 98 -8.23 -17.54 -5.75
N PHE A 99 -7.58 -16.43 -6.14
CA PHE A 99 -6.41 -15.93 -5.41
C PHE A 99 -6.74 -15.48 -3.99
N VAL A 100 -7.89 -14.82 -3.81
CA VAL A 100 -8.31 -14.23 -2.52
C VAL A 100 -8.87 -15.29 -1.56
N PHE A 101 -9.44 -16.38 -2.05
CA PHE A 101 -10.09 -17.40 -1.24
C PHE A 101 -9.25 -17.92 -0.05
N PRO A 102 -7.95 -18.27 -0.22
CA PRO A 102 -7.09 -18.68 0.90
C PRO A 102 -7.00 -17.67 2.05
N PHE A 103 -7.12 -16.36 1.76
CA PHE A 103 -7.03 -15.30 2.77
C PHE A 103 -8.22 -15.28 3.72
N VAL A 104 -9.36 -15.87 3.34
CA VAL A 104 -10.50 -16.06 4.25
C VAL A 104 -10.11 -16.87 5.48
N PHE A 105 -9.15 -17.79 5.36
CA PHE A 105 -8.69 -18.63 6.45
C PHE A 105 -7.64 -17.97 7.34
N VAL A 106 -7.05 -16.86 6.90
CA VAL A 106 -6.01 -16.12 7.64
C VAL A 106 -6.63 -15.31 8.76
N GLN A 107 -6.04 -15.42 9.96
CA GLN A 107 -6.43 -14.57 11.10
C GLN A 107 -5.66 -13.25 11.02
N MET A 108 -6.25 -12.25 10.35
CA MET A 108 -5.65 -10.92 10.19
C MET A 108 -5.91 -9.97 11.38
N GLN A 109 -6.05 -10.54 12.58
CA GLN A 109 -6.22 -9.78 13.82
C GLN A 109 -4.89 -9.67 14.55
N ARG A 110 -4.62 -8.50 15.10
CA ARG A 110 -3.56 -8.31 16.08
C ARG A 110 -3.91 -9.09 17.33
N GLU A 111 -3.05 -10.04 17.72
CA GLU A 111 -3.14 -10.64 19.06
C GLU A 111 -3.05 -9.52 20.11
N GLU A 112 -4.16 -9.27 20.81
CA GLU A 112 -4.25 -8.42 22.00
C GLU A 112 -3.57 -9.12 23.18
N GLY A 113 -2.26 -9.35 23.06
CA GLY A 113 -1.40 -9.64 24.20
C GLY A 113 -0.74 -8.34 24.64
N THR A 114 -0.88 -8.00 25.92
CA THR A 114 0.04 -7.08 26.60
C THR A 114 1.45 -7.63 26.37
N SER A 115 2.16 -7.09 25.38
CA SER A 115 3.55 -7.45 25.15
C SER A 115 4.34 -6.96 26.35
N THR A 116 4.47 -7.84 27.34
CA THR A 116 5.38 -7.74 28.48
C THR A 116 6.83 -7.86 28.03
N GLU A 117 7.07 -8.24 26.76
CA GLU A 117 8.40 -8.29 26.21
C GLU A 117 9.02 -6.90 26.09
N PRO A 118 10.26 -6.70 26.58
CA PRO A 118 10.99 -5.47 26.40
C PRO A 118 11.34 -5.30 24.92
N GLY A 119 10.52 -4.52 24.21
CA GLY A 119 10.81 -4.09 22.85
C GLY A 119 12.10 -3.28 22.78
N ALA A 120 12.72 -3.22 21.60
CA ALA A 120 13.95 -2.44 21.41
C ALA A 120 13.69 -0.94 21.64
N ARG A 121 14.64 -0.26 22.29
CA ARG A 121 14.52 1.16 22.70
C ARG A 121 15.73 1.97 22.24
N PRO A 122 15.86 2.23 20.93
CA PRO A 122 16.95 3.07 20.43
C PRO A 122 16.96 4.47 21.08
N SER A 123 18.15 5.04 21.27
CA SER A 123 18.30 6.39 21.82
C SER A 123 17.82 7.44 20.81
N MET A 124 17.29 8.58 21.29
CA MET A 124 16.82 9.65 20.39
C MET A 124 17.93 10.17 19.47
N PRO A 125 19.16 10.44 19.95
CA PRO A 125 20.25 10.89 19.10
C PRO A 125 20.56 9.89 17.99
N MET A 126 20.55 8.59 18.30
CA MET A 126 20.77 7.55 17.31
C MET A 126 19.69 7.53 16.22
N ILE A 127 18.42 7.70 16.60
CA ILE A 127 17.31 7.78 15.64
C ILE A 127 17.49 8.99 14.72
N VAL A 128 17.78 10.17 15.28
CA VAL A 128 17.96 11.41 14.52
C VAL A 128 19.17 11.34 13.60
N LEU A 129 20.31 10.86 14.09
CA LEU A 129 21.53 10.70 13.28
C LEU A 129 21.33 9.68 12.14
N SER A 130 20.67 8.56 12.44
CA SER A 130 20.30 7.56 11.42
C SER A 130 19.41 8.16 10.34
N ASN A 131 18.42 8.97 10.75
CA ASN A 131 17.51 9.64 9.82
C ASN A 131 18.22 10.70 8.98
N ALA A 132 19.06 11.54 9.60
CA ALA A 132 19.85 12.56 8.91
C ALA A 132 20.84 11.94 7.90
N PHE A 133 21.51 10.86 8.29
CA PHE A 133 22.40 10.11 7.41
C PHE A 133 21.65 9.51 6.21
N ALA A 134 20.49 8.89 6.46
CA ALA A 134 19.63 8.37 5.41
C ALA A 134 19.09 9.49 4.51
N PHE A 135 18.82 10.68 5.04
CA PHE A 135 18.44 11.84 4.25
C PHE A 135 19.53 12.28 3.29
N VAL A 136 20.76 12.48 3.79
CA VAL A 136 21.90 12.86 2.95
C VAL A 136 22.15 11.82 1.85
N LEU A 137 22.19 10.53 2.19
CA LEU A 137 22.39 9.48 1.20
C LEU A 137 21.26 9.38 0.18
N PHE A 138 20.01 9.61 0.61
CA PHE A 138 18.88 9.67 -0.31
C PHE A 138 19.02 10.81 -1.32
N VAL A 139 19.32 12.03 -0.85
CA VAL A 139 19.55 13.21 -1.70
C VAL A 139 20.68 12.95 -2.71
N LEU A 140 21.80 12.40 -2.25
CA LEU A 140 22.92 12.06 -3.14
C LEU A 140 22.53 10.99 -4.17
N SER A 141 21.78 9.96 -3.76
CA SER A 141 21.34 8.89 -4.66
C SER A 141 20.32 9.34 -5.71
N GLN A 142 19.59 10.43 -5.44
CA GLN A 142 18.62 11.02 -6.35
C GLN A 142 19.24 12.09 -7.26
N GLY A 143 20.54 12.38 -7.14
CA GLY A 143 21.24 13.36 -7.97
C GLY A 143 21.16 14.80 -7.45
N GLY A 144 20.84 15.01 -6.17
CA GLY A 144 20.85 16.34 -5.53
C GLY A 144 19.48 16.83 -5.08
N ILE A 145 19.47 17.94 -4.34
CA ILE A 145 18.24 18.52 -3.76
C ILE A 145 17.35 19.17 -4.83
N ASP A 146 17.96 19.74 -5.88
CA ASP A 146 17.24 20.41 -6.96
C ASP A 146 16.32 19.42 -7.71
N ARG A 147 16.81 18.19 -7.96
CA ARG A 147 16.01 17.13 -8.59
C ARG A 147 14.86 16.67 -7.69
N LEU A 148 15.04 16.64 -6.36
CA LEU A 148 13.95 16.29 -5.43
C LEU A 148 12.81 17.31 -5.42
N LEU A 149 13.15 18.59 -5.59
CA LEU A 149 12.18 19.69 -5.58
C LEU A 149 11.55 19.94 -6.96
N SER A 150 12.16 19.44 -8.03
CA SER A 150 11.59 19.49 -9.39
C SER A 150 10.26 18.75 -9.51
N SER A 151 9.46 19.14 -10.51
CA SER A 151 8.17 18.52 -10.77
C SER A 151 8.33 17.07 -11.22
N ARG A 152 7.32 16.22 -10.96
CA ARG A 152 7.38 14.80 -11.34
C ARG A 152 7.60 14.58 -12.85
N LEU A 153 7.12 15.51 -13.68
CA LEU A 153 7.24 15.42 -15.14
C LEU A 153 8.67 15.70 -15.63
N GLU A 154 9.46 16.45 -14.85
CA GLU A 154 10.86 16.76 -15.15
C GLU A 154 11.84 15.69 -14.65
N GLN A 155 11.38 14.77 -13.80
CA GLN A 155 12.20 13.70 -13.25
C GLN A 155 12.33 12.53 -14.23
N ASP A 156 13.50 12.41 -14.84
CA ASP A 156 13.82 11.26 -15.70
C ASP A 156 13.78 9.94 -14.91
N GLY A 157 12.91 9.00 -15.31
CA GLY A 157 12.64 7.76 -14.58
C GLY A 157 13.72 6.67 -14.71
N SER A 158 14.72 6.87 -15.56
CA SER A 158 15.71 5.84 -15.95
C SER A 158 16.83 5.58 -14.93
N GLN A 159 16.88 6.33 -13.81
CA GLN A 159 17.99 6.28 -12.84
C GLN A 159 17.57 5.89 -11.41
N GLY A 160 16.45 5.18 -11.24
CA GLY A 160 16.03 4.72 -9.91
C GLY A 160 17.00 3.68 -9.34
N PHE A 161 17.97 4.12 -8.53
CA PHE A 161 18.89 3.24 -7.82
C PHE A 161 18.16 2.58 -6.63
N ILE A 162 18.20 1.25 -6.52
CA ILE A 162 17.50 0.50 -5.45
C ILE A 162 17.92 0.99 -4.05
N ALA A 163 19.18 1.44 -3.86
CA ALA A 163 19.60 1.95 -2.56
C ALA A 163 18.86 3.23 -2.14
N SER A 164 18.33 4.02 -3.07
CA SER A 164 17.47 5.16 -2.72
C SER A 164 16.22 4.71 -1.95
N MET A 165 15.64 3.56 -2.29
CA MET A 165 14.50 2.99 -1.56
C MET A 165 14.91 2.50 -0.16
N LEU A 166 16.15 2.01 0.00
CA LEU A 166 16.69 1.65 1.31
C LEU A 166 16.78 2.88 2.22
N PHE A 167 17.35 3.98 1.72
CA PHE A 167 17.48 5.22 2.49
C PHE A 167 16.12 5.83 2.82
N LEU A 168 15.18 5.82 1.88
CA LEU A 168 13.81 6.28 2.12
C LEU A 168 13.09 5.40 3.15
N GLY A 169 13.24 4.08 3.06
CA GLY A 169 12.74 3.13 4.05
C GLY A 169 13.30 3.41 5.44
N MET A 170 14.60 3.75 5.53
CA MET A 170 15.26 4.11 6.78
C MET A 170 14.70 5.40 7.36
N GLN A 171 14.40 6.40 6.53
CA GLN A 171 13.76 7.62 7.00
C GLN A 171 12.34 7.36 7.54
N SER A 172 11.53 6.56 6.82
CA SER A 172 10.17 6.21 7.25
C SER A 172 10.15 5.41 8.56
N VAL A 173 11.02 4.40 8.69
CA VAL A 173 11.14 3.60 9.92
C VAL A 173 11.65 4.45 11.09
N THR A 174 12.68 5.27 10.88
CA THR A 174 13.20 6.15 11.94
C THR A 174 12.20 7.22 12.35
N ALA A 175 11.35 7.73 11.45
CA ALA A 175 10.22 8.59 11.80
C ALA A 175 9.20 7.88 12.70
N CYS A 176 8.87 6.61 12.40
CA CYS A 176 8.00 5.81 13.28
C CYS A 176 8.62 5.63 14.67
N LEU A 177 9.92 5.33 14.75
CA LEU A 177 10.66 5.19 16.02
C LEU A 177 10.71 6.52 16.79
N ALA A 178 10.92 7.61 16.05
CA ALA A 178 10.65 9.01 16.38
C ALA A 178 9.48 9.20 17.36
N ILE A 179 8.32 8.93 16.79
CA ILE A 179 7.00 9.12 17.39
C ILE A 179 6.75 8.11 18.51
N ALA A 180 7.17 6.86 18.30
CA ALA A 180 7.06 5.81 19.31
C ALA A 180 7.80 6.18 20.60
N ARG A 181 9.01 6.75 20.49
CA ARG A 181 9.78 7.22 21.65
C ARG A 181 9.14 8.43 22.32
N PHE A 182 8.67 9.41 21.55
CA PHE A 182 8.02 10.62 22.09
C PHE A 182 6.86 10.30 23.02
N ARG A 183 6.06 9.28 22.69
CA ARG A 183 4.93 8.83 23.52
C ARG A 183 5.33 8.37 24.92
N LEU A 184 6.60 8.02 25.14
CA LEU A 184 7.13 7.57 26.43
C LEU A 184 8.10 8.59 27.07
N SER A 185 8.40 9.70 26.40
CA SER A 185 9.47 10.61 26.81
C SER A 185 8.99 11.62 27.86
N PRO A 186 9.71 11.79 28.99
CA PRO A 186 9.40 12.83 29.97
C PRO A 186 9.75 14.24 29.45
N HIS A 187 10.80 14.36 28.63
CA HIS A 187 11.24 15.64 28.07
C HIS A 187 10.54 15.93 26.74
N ARG A 188 9.33 16.50 26.83
CA ARG A 188 8.46 16.75 25.67
C ARG A 188 9.09 17.68 24.64
N LEU A 189 9.71 18.79 25.05
CA LEU A 189 10.22 19.80 24.11
C LEU A 189 11.31 19.25 23.18
N LEU A 190 12.37 18.66 23.74
CA LEU A 190 13.48 18.10 22.94
C LEU A 190 13.00 17.00 21.99
N SER A 191 12.07 16.17 22.46
CA SER A 191 11.48 15.09 21.67
C SER A 191 10.62 15.63 20.52
N VAL A 192 9.86 16.72 20.74
CA VAL A 192 9.11 17.42 19.69
C VAL A 192 10.06 18.00 18.65
N ILE A 193 11.11 18.70 19.07
CA ILE A 193 12.11 19.27 18.15
C ILE A 193 12.70 18.17 17.26
N SER A 194 13.10 17.05 17.85
CA SER A 194 13.71 15.98 17.06
C SER A 194 12.70 15.19 16.21
N ILE A 195 11.42 15.11 16.57
CA ILE A 195 10.37 14.67 15.64
C ILE A 195 10.24 15.64 14.48
N CYS A 196 10.14 16.94 14.74
CA CYS A 196 9.99 17.96 13.69
C CYS A 196 11.14 17.89 12.69
N VAL A 197 12.38 17.72 13.16
CA VAL A 197 13.55 17.54 12.29
C VAL A 197 13.42 16.28 11.42
N VAL A 198 13.06 15.15 12.02
CA VAL A 198 12.92 13.87 11.29
C VAL A 198 11.79 13.94 10.25
N LEU A 199 10.66 14.58 10.58
CA LEU A 199 9.54 14.76 9.66
C LEU A 199 9.86 15.76 8.56
N LEU A 200 10.64 16.80 8.86
CA LEU A 200 11.10 17.76 7.86
C LEU A 200 11.98 17.06 6.81
N PHE A 201 12.94 16.24 7.23
CA PHE A 201 13.76 15.45 6.30
C PHE A 201 12.91 14.51 5.46
N LEU A 202 11.93 13.82 6.05
CA LEU A 202 11.03 12.95 5.30
C LEU A 202 10.16 13.73 4.31
N ALA A 203 9.67 14.91 4.68
CA ALA A 203 8.88 15.80 3.82
C ALA A 203 9.69 16.37 2.66
N VAL A 204 10.98 16.65 2.86
CA VAL A 204 11.87 17.06 1.76
C VAL A 204 12.20 15.86 0.87
N ALA A 205 12.49 14.69 1.44
CA ALA A 205 12.80 13.49 0.67
C ALA A 205 11.62 13.02 -0.19
N ARG A 206 10.42 13.00 0.38
CA ARG A 206 9.17 12.65 -0.33
C ARG A 206 8.08 13.66 -0.02
N ASN A 207 8.12 14.73 -0.79
CA ASN A 207 7.13 15.80 -0.75
C ASN A 207 5.75 15.28 -1.19
N PRO A 208 4.68 15.47 -0.38
CA PRO A 208 3.31 15.08 -0.75
C PRO A 208 2.81 15.69 -2.07
N PHE A 209 3.41 16.79 -2.52
CA PHE A 209 3.01 17.46 -3.76
C PHE A 209 3.74 16.94 -5.01
N ASN A 210 4.88 16.27 -4.88
CA ASN A 210 5.69 15.84 -6.04
C ASN A 210 5.82 14.31 -6.16
N ALA A 211 5.60 13.56 -5.08
CA ALA A 211 5.78 12.12 -5.10
C ALA A 211 4.53 11.36 -5.60
N PRO A 212 4.69 10.18 -6.22
CA PRO A 212 3.56 9.32 -6.57
C PRO A 212 2.72 8.95 -5.33
N ARG A 213 1.39 8.96 -5.46
CA ARG A 213 0.45 8.72 -4.34
C ARG A 213 0.68 7.39 -3.62
N PHE A 214 1.03 6.37 -4.39
CA PHE A 214 1.33 5.06 -3.82
C PHE A 214 2.56 5.13 -2.90
N GLU A 215 3.61 5.83 -3.32
CA GLU A 215 4.82 5.96 -2.52
C GLU A 215 4.56 6.81 -1.27
N LEU A 216 3.75 7.86 -1.40
CA LEU A 216 3.31 8.65 -0.26
C LEU A 216 2.59 7.81 0.78
N LEU A 217 1.65 6.96 0.38
CA LEU A 217 0.94 6.08 1.31
C LEU A 217 1.89 5.07 1.98
N ALA A 218 2.82 4.48 1.23
CA ALA A 218 3.80 3.53 1.77
C ALA A 218 4.81 4.17 2.75
N VAL A 219 5.15 5.45 2.53
CA VAL A 219 6.13 6.20 3.35
C VAL A 219 5.47 6.85 4.57
N TRP A 220 4.37 7.56 4.36
CA TRP A 220 3.68 8.36 5.38
C TRP A 220 2.62 7.58 6.15
N GLY A 221 2.00 6.57 5.55
CA GLY A 221 1.01 5.73 6.23
C GLY A 221 1.52 5.15 7.57
N PRO A 222 2.73 4.55 7.62
CA PRO A 222 3.25 4.00 8.87
C PRO A 222 3.48 5.07 9.94
N VAL A 223 3.91 6.27 9.52
CA VAL A 223 4.16 7.43 10.38
C VAL A 223 2.85 7.95 10.98
N LEU A 224 1.79 8.07 10.17
CA LEU A 224 0.45 8.44 10.62
C LEU A 224 -0.13 7.41 11.60
N LEU A 225 0.05 6.12 11.32
CA LEU A 225 -0.37 5.05 12.24
C LEU A 225 0.44 5.08 13.55
N ALA A 226 1.74 5.39 13.52
CA ALA A 226 2.54 5.60 14.72
C ALA A 226 2.03 6.80 15.54
N PHE A 227 1.63 7.89 14.88
CA PHE A 227 0.98 9.04 15.52
C PHE A 227 -0.34 8.70 16.17
N SER A 228 -1.08 7.71 15.68
CA SER A 228 -2.31 7.22 16.32
C SER A 228 -2.07 6.23 17.46
N GLY A 229 -0.82 5.73 17.61
CA GLY A 229 -0.47 4.70 18.58
C GLY A 229 -1.07 3.33 18.25
N GLY A 230 -1.58 3.13 17.03
CA GLY A 230 -2.19 1.89 16.57
C GLY A 230 -3.50 1.52 17.27
N LYS A 231 -4.18 2.49 17.91
CA LYS A 231 -5.48 2.30 18.58
C LYS A 231 -6.57 3.15 17.93
N VAL A 232 -6.66 3.10 16.61
CA VAL A 232 -7.74 3.78 15.87
C VAL A 232 -8.99 2.92 15.96
N PRO A 233 -10.15 3.44 16.40
CA PRO A 233 -11.39 2.69 16.35
C PRO A 233 -11.78 2.45 14.88
N ALA A 234 -12.29 1.25 14.56
CA ALA A 234 -12.57 0.87 13.17
C ALA A 234 -13.47 1.89 12.46
N SER A 235 -14.50 2.42 13.15
CA SER A 235 -15.39 3.45 12.56
C SER A 235 -14.67 4.70 12.06
N ARG A 236 -13.68 5.20 12.82
CA ARG A 236 -12.87 6.35 12.39
C ARG A 236 -11.95 6.00 11.23
N PHE A 237 -11.43 4.77 11.20
CA PHE A 237 -10.63 4.31 10.07
C PHE A 237 -11.46 4.32 8.78
N TYR A 238 -12.64 3.70 8.77
CA TYR A 238 -13.51 3.68 7.58
C TYR A 238 -13.97 5.10 7.18
N ALA A 239 -14.36 5.95 8.15
CA ALA A 239 -14.70 7.34 7.86
C ALA A 239 -13.51 8.11 7.24
N CYS A 240 -12.29 7.89 7.76
CA CYS A 240 -11.08 8.47 7.19
C CYS A 240 -10.81 7.95 5.78
N CYS A 241 -10.94 6.65 5.53
CA CYS A 241 -10.81 6.07 4.19
C CYS A 241 -11.78 6.70 3.19
N LEU A 242 -13.04 6.90 3.59
CA LEU A 242 -14.03 7.57 2.74
C LEU A 242 -13.62 9.02 2.45
N ILE A 243 -13.25 9.78 3.47
CA ILE A 243 -12.77 11.16 3.28
C ILE A 243 -11.54 11.19 2.36
N VAL A 244 -10.60 10.26 2.54
CA VAL A 244 -9.38 10.19 1.73
C VAL A 244 -9.72 9.86 0.28
N LEU A 245 -10.56 8.85 0.03
CA LEU A 245 -10.94 8.46 -1.32
C LEU A 245 -11.73 9.55 -2.03
N THR A 246 -12.63 10.23 -1.32
CA THR A 246 -13.53 11.24 -1.91
C THR A 246 -12.88 12.61 -2.09
N PHE A 247 -12.08 13.08 -1.11
CA PHE A 247 -11.55 14.45 -1.14
C PHE A 247 -10.06 14.49 -1.38
N VAL A 248 -9.29 13.70 -0.64
CA VAL A 248 -7.83 13.79 -0.67
C VAL A 248 -7.27 13.24 -1.98
N PHE A 249 -7.82 12.13 -2.46
CA PHE A 249 -7.30 11.44 -3.63
C PHE A 249 -7.46 12.25 -4.93
N PRO A 250 -8.60 12.92 -5.21
CA PRO A 250 -8.72 13.83 -6.34
C PRO A 250 -7.76 15.03 -6.25
N ILE A 251 -7.63 15.66 -5.07
CA ILE A 251 -6.70 16.79 -4.88
C ILE A 251 -5.25 16.34 -5.13
N LEU A 252 -4.86 15.19 -4.57
CA LEU A 252 -3.56 14.59 -4.84
C LEU A 252 -3.40 14.21 -6.32
N ASN A 253 -4.47 13.87 -7.04
CA ASN A 253 -4.38 13.56 -8.48
C ASN A 253 -3.92 14.74 -9.31
N VAL A 254 -4.50 15.90 -9.07
CA VAL A 254 -4.17 17.13 -9.79
C VAL A 254 -2.81 17.67 -9.34
N THR A 255 -2.60 17.79 -8.03
CA THR A 255 -1.38 18.39 -7.48
C THR A 255 -0.13 17.56 -7.73
N THR A 256 -0.19 16.22 -7.69
CA THR A 256 1.00 15.37 -7.93
C THR A 256 1.45 15.33 -9.40
N ARG A 257 0.57 15.68 -10.34
CA ARG A 257 0.90 15.73 -11.78
C ARG A 257 1.42 17.10 -12.20
N SER A 258 0.77 18.17 -11.74
CA SER A 258 1.05 19.54 -12.20
C SER A 258 1.69 20.44 -11.14
N GLY A 259 2.03 19.91 -9.96
CA GLY A 259 2.57 20.68 -8.84
C GLY A 259 1.56 21.71 -8.30
N ILE A 260 2.09 22.84 -7.78
CA ILE A 260 1.28 23.94 -7.23
C ILE A 260 0.42 24.61 -8.32
N GLY A 261 0.85 24.58 -9.59
CA GLY A 261 0.09 25.14 -10.73
C GLY A 261 -1.25 24.43 -10.98
N GLY A 262 -1.36 23.14 -10.67
CA GLY A 262 -2.60 22.37 -10.82
C GLY A 262 -3.71 22.78 -9.85
N LEU A 263 -3.42 23.57 -8.81
CA LEU A 263 -4.46 24.10 -7.91
C LEU A 263 -5.42 25.07 -8.62
N GLN A 264 -5.00 25.67 -9.74
CA GLN A 264 -5.85 26.55 -10.54
C GLN A 264 -6.85 25.75 -11.39
N ASP A 265 -6.48 24.54 -11.83
CA ASP A 265 -7.34 23.64 -12.62
C ASP A 265 -8.45 22.99 -11.77
N LEU A 266 -8.27 22.91 -10.44
CA LEU A 266 -9.26 22.37 -9.51
C LEU A 266 -10.58 23.16 -9.48
N ALA A 267 -10.57 24.44 -9.89
CA ALA A 267 -11.78 25.27 -9.95
C ALA A 267 -12.72 24.89 -11.12
N GLY A 268 -12.20 24.19 -12.14
CA GLY A 268 -12.97 23.75 -13.32
C GLY A 268 -13.51 22.33 -13.24
N ILE A 269 -13.17 21.57 -12.20
CA ILE A 269 -13.59 20.17 -12.06
C ILE A 269 -14.99 20.12 -11.47
N SER A 270 -15.94 19.52 -12.19
CA SER A 270 -17.28 19.17 -11.68
C SER A 270 -17.13 18.23 -10.49
N MET A 271 -17.16 18.81 -9.28
CA MET A 271 -16.96 18.09 -8.02
C MET A 271 -18.02 17.00 -7.81
N MET A 272 -19.17 17.10 -8.48
CA MET A 272 -20.30 16.16 -8.37
C MET A 272 -20.17 14.92 -9.26
N GLU A 273 -19.60 15.02 -10.47
CA GLU A 273 -19.35 13.87 -11.36
C GLU A 273 -18.16 13.03 -10.88
N ASN A 274 -17.11 13.67 -10.36
CA ASN A 274 -15.94 12.98 -9.78
C ASN A 274 -16.14 12.53 -8.32
N PHE A 275 -17.28 12.85 -7.69
CA PHE A 275 -17.55 12.48 -6.29
C PHE A 275 -17.79 10.98 -6.14
N PHE A 276 -18.40 10.39 -7.17
CA PHE A 276 -18.84 9.00 -7.16
C PHE A 276 -17.97 8.10 -8.03
N ASP A 277 -17.42 8.58 -9.15
CA ASP A 277 -16.40 7.84 -9.90
C ASP A 277 -15.10 7.87 -9.08
N ILE A 278 -14.68 6.75 -8.48
CA ILE A 278 -13.43 6.68 -7.71
C ILE A 278 -12.29 6.77 -8.74
N PRO A 279 -11.67 7.95 -8.96
CA PRO A 279 -10.82 8.13 -10.11
C PRO A 279 -9.59 7.25 -9.95
N SER A 280 -9.13 6.62 -11.02
CA SER A 280 -7.88 5.85 -11.08
C SER A 280 -7.80 4.58 -10.21
N VAL A 281 -8.89 3.83 -10.09
CA VAL A 281 -8.83 2.40 -9.74
C VAL A 281 -8.96 1.57 -11.03
N ASP A 282 -7.83 1.32 -11.66
CA ASP A 282 -7.64 0.63 -12.96
C ASP A 282 -7.26 -0.85 -12.80
N VAL A 283 -7.37 -1.39 -11.58
CA VAL A 283 -6.96 -2.78 -11.26
C VAL A 283 -7.83 -3.79 -12.00
N PHE A 284 -9.14 -3.54 -12.06
CA PHE A 284 -10.04 -4.46 -12.75
C PHE A 284 -9.93 -4.31 -14.28
N ASP A 285 -9.73 -3.10 -14.79
CA ASP A 285 -9.51 -2.85 -16.22
C ASP A 285 -8.31 -3.65 -16.75
N THR A 286 -7.17 -3.52 -16.06
CA THR A 286 -5.94 -4.22 -16.41
C THR A 286 -6.03 -5.73 -16.20
N ALA A 287 -6.84 -6.18 -15.23
CA ALA A 287 -7.15 -7.58 -15.04
C ALA A 287 -7.90 -8.19 -16.23
N VAL A 288 -8.97 -7.53 -16.70
CA VAL A 288 -9.73 -7.98 -17.89
C VAL A 288 -8.83 -7.99 -19.12
N HIS A 289 -8.03 -6.93 -19.29
CA HIS A 289 -7.07 -6.88 -20.40
C HIS A 289 -6.00 -7.98 -20.31
N SER A 290 -5.58 -8.37 -19.10
CA SER A 290 -4.63 -9.47 -18.94
C SER A 290 -5.21 -10.83 -19.36
N VAL A 291 -6.52 -11.04 -19.18
CA VAL A 291 -7.19 -12.25 -19.67
C VAL A 291 -7.17 -12.26 -21.20
N ARG A 292 -7.53 -11.14 -21.83
CA ARG A 292 -7.43 -10.98 -23.28
C ARG A 292 -6.02 -11.25 -23.79
N PHE A 293 -5.02 -10.65 -23.15
CA PHE A 293 -3.62 -10.84 -23.49
C PHE A 293 -3.22 -12.32 -23.45
N MET A 294 -3.64 -13.04 -22.41
CA MET A 294 -3.36 -14.48 -22.28
C MET A 294 -4.19 -15.38 -23.21
N SER A 295 -5.21 -14.85 -23.91
CA SER A 295 -5.92 -15.61 -24.96
C SER A 295 -5.08 -15.79 -26.22
N THR A 296 -4.09 -14.91 -26.43
CA THR A 296 -3.20 -14.91 -27.60
C THR A 296 -1.76 -15.28 -27.27
N HIS A 297 -1.44 -15.48 -25.99
CA HIS A 297 -0.09 -15.79 -25.51
C HIS A 297 -0.07 -17.09 -24.70
N ASP A 298 1.00 -17.86 -24.87
CA ASP A 298 1.28 -19.00 -24.01
C ASP A 298 1.61 -18.56 -22.57
N HIS A 299 1.49 -19.51 -21.65
CA HIS A 299 1.92 -19.32 -20.27
C HIS A 299 3.40 -18.91 -20.18
N MET A 300 3.71 -18.03 -19.23
CA MET A 300 5.02 -17.43 -19.05
C MET A 300 5.95 -18.27 -18.14
N TRP A 301 5.46 -19.43 -17.66
CA TRP A 301 6.22 -20.47 -16.96
C TRP A 301 7.12 -20.00 -15.80
N GLY A 302 6.72 -18.96 -15.07
CA GLY A 302 7.42 -18.47 -13.88
C GLY A 302 8.27 -17.23 -14.12
N GLU A 303 8.31 -16.67 -15.34
CA GLU A 303 9.00 -15.43 -15.63
C GLU A 303 8.48 -14.26 -14.79
N LYS A 304 7.16 -14.14 -14.60
CA LYS A 304 6.56 -13.03 -13.86
C LYS A 304 6.87 -13.15 -12.36
N LEU A 305 6.77 -14.37 -11.83
CA LEU A 305 7.17 -14.68 -10.45
C LEU A 305 8.66 -14.43 -10.22
N ALA A 306 9.52 -14.82 -11.16
CA ALA A 306 10.96 -14.55 -11.08
C ALA A 306 11.24 -13.05 -11.04
N ALA A 307 10.52 -12.24 -11.85
CA ALA A 307 10.63 -10.79 -11.82
C ALA A 307 10.25 -10.20 -10.45
N VAL A 308 9.21 -10.74 -9.81
CA VAL A 308 8.73 -10.31 -8.47
C VAL A 308 9.69 -10.74 -7.37
N ILE A 309 10.13 -12.00 -7.33
CA ILE A 309 10.99 -12.53 -6.25
C ILE A 309 12.40 -11.94 -6.35
N LEU A 310 12.95 -11.86 -7.56
CA LEU A 310 14.30 -11.36 -7.84
C LEU A 310 14.29 -9.88 -8.20
N PHE A 311 13.31 -9.11 -7.71
CA PHE A 311 13.17 -7.68 -7.99
C PHE A 311 14.46 -6.91 -7.64
N PHE A 312 15.20 -7.36 -6.61
CA PHE A 312 16.41 -6.73 -6.11
C PHE A 312 17.64 -6.94 -6.99
N VAL A 313 17.60 -7.91 -7.92
CA VAL A 313 18.71 -8.15 -8.86
C VAL A 313 18.69 -7.04 -9.93
N PRO A 314 19.75 -6.22 -10.04
CA PRO A 314 19.81 -5.14 -11.01
C PRO A 314 20.03 -5.67 -12.44
N ARG A 315 19.51 -4.95 -13.43
CA ARG A 315 19.67 -5.33 -14.86
C ARG A 315 21.12 -5.32 -15.35
N SER A 316 22.03 -4.63 -14.66
CA SER A 316 23.46 -4.72 -14.95
C SER A 316 24.05 -6.11 -14.68
N ILE A 317 23.48 -6.85 -13.73
CA ILE A 317 23.88 -8.23 -13.40
C ILE A 317 23.04 -9.23 -14.20
N TRP A 318 21.76 -8.95 -14.42
CA TRP A 318 20.86 -9.78 -15.22
C TRP A 318 20.19 -8.96 -16.34
N PRO A 319 20.85 -8.76 -17.50
CA PRO A 319 20.32 -7.94 -18.59
C PRO A 319 18.97 -8.46 -19.13
N GLY A 320 18.86 -9.79 -19.25
CA GLY A 320 17.64 -10.49 -19.68
C GLY A 320 16.62 -10.73 -18.57
N LYS A 321 16.64 -9.96 -17.47
CA LYS A 321 15.67 -10.09 -16.39
C LYS A 321 14.24 -9.87 -16.92
N PRO A 322 13.31 -10.80 -16.69
CA PRO A 322 11.91 -10.63 -17.05
C PRO A 322 11.30 -9.39 -16.38
N VAL A 323 10.27 -8.85 -17.03
CA VAL A 323 9.45 -7.77 -16.49
C VAL A 323 8.25 -8.35 -15.75
N VAL A 324 7.72 -7.59 -14.78
CA VAL A 324 6.47 -7.92 -14.09
C VAL A 324 5.29 -7.79 -15.06
N GLY A 325 4.25 -8.60 -14.90
CA GLY A 325 3.13 -8.66 -15.85
C GLY A 325 2.42 -7.32 -16.01
N GLY A 326 2.34 -6.53 -14.94
CA GLY A 326 1.78 -5.18 -14.99
C GLY A 326 2.50 -4.22 -15.93
N LEU A 327 3.81 -4.41 -16.18
CA LEU A 327 4.53 -3.62 -17.17
C LEU A 327 4.28 -4.12 -18.59
N ASP A 328 4.07 -5.41 -18.82
CA ASP A 328 3.71 -5.92 -20.15
C ASP A 328 2.37 -5.34 -20.58
N ILE A 329 1.36 -5.52 -19.74
CA ILE A 329 0.01 -4.99 -19.96
C ILE A 329 0.02 -3.46 -20.04
N GLY A 330 0.75 -2.80 -19.15
CA GLY A 330 0.87 -1.35 -19.16
C GLY A 330 1.56 -0.79 -20.40
N ASN A 331 2.61 -1.44 -20.90
CA ASN A 331 3.31 -1.02 -22.11
C ASN A 331 2.42 -1.18 -23.35
N GLU A 332 1.67 -2.27 -23.45
CA GLU A 332 0.73 -2.49 -24.56
C GLU A 332 -0.38 -1.45 -24.57
N LEU A 333 -1.01 -1.22 -23.41
CA LEU A 333 -2.07 -0.22 -23.25
C LEU A 333 -1.56 1.21 -23.48
N PHE A 334 -0.33 1.50 -23.11
CA PHE A 334 0.33 2.77 -23.38
C PHE A 334 0.65 2.94 -24.88
N ALA A 335 1.17 1.91 -25.54
CA ALA A 335 1.47 1.92 -26.97
C ALA A 335 0.20 2.06 -27.83
N ALA A 336 -0.92 1.50 -27.35
CA ALA A 336 -2.24 1.69 -27.94
C ALA A 336 -2.86 3.09 -27.69
N GLY A 337 -2.17 3.98 -26.97
CA GLY A 337 -2.63 5.33 -26.65
C GLY A 337 -3.79 5.37 -25.66
N MET A 338 -4.07 4.27 -24.94
CA MET A 338 -5.24 4.18 -24.06
C MET A 338 -4.97 4.68 -22.64
N TYR A 339 -3.71 4.69 -22.22
CA TYR A 339 -3.26 5.21 -20.93
C TYR A 339 -2.07 6.15 -21.12
N GLY A 340 -1.97 7.16 -20.24
CA GLY A 340 -0.85 8.11 -20.26
C GLY A 340 0.45 7.61 -19.63
N THR A 341 0.50 6.38 -19.12
CA THR A 341 1.71 5.79 -18.51
C THR A 341 1.66 4.26 -18.57
N PRO A 342 2.80 3.57 -18.74
CA PRO A 342 2.87 2.12 -18.65
C PRO A 342 2.86 1.59 -17.21
N ASN A 343 2.99 2.46 -16.20
CA ASN A 343 2.98 2.07 -14.80
C ASN A 343 1.55 1.99 -14.26
N LEU A 344 0.82 0.99 -14.74
CA LEU A 344 -0.57 0.73 -14.36
C LEU A 344 -0.66 -0.20 -13.15
N SER A 345 -1.79 -0.14 -12.45
CA SER A 345 -2.06 -1.06 -11.35
C SER A 345 -2.21 -2.47 -11.90
N PHE A 346 -1.63 -3.47 -11.23
CA PHE A 346 -1.72 -4.87 -11.65
C PHE A 346 -1.74 -5.78 -10.43
N PHE A 347 -2.87 -6.44 -10.21
CA PHE A 347 -3.07 -7.27 -9.03
C PHE A 347 -2.19 -8.53 -9.11
N LEU A 348 -1.48 -8.84 -8.01
CA LEU A 348 -0.49 -9.92 -7.96
C LEU A 348 -1.04 -11.29 -8.42
N GLY A 349 -2.33 -11.57 -8.22
CA GLY A 349 -2.95 -12.80 -8.70
C GLY A 349 -2.85 -13.00 -10.21
N TYR A 350 -2.79 -11.93 -10.99
CA TYR A 350 -2.65 -12.02 -12.45
C TYR A 350 -1.21 -12.30 -12.89
N ASP A 351 -0.19 -11.92 -12.11
CA ASP A 351 1.19 -12.40 -12.39
C ASP A 351 1.24 -13.93 -12.32
N PHE A 352 0.59 -14.53 -11.32
CA PHE A 352 0.48 -15.99 -11.19
C PHE A 352 -0.39 -16.63 -12.29
N TYR A 353 -1.43 -15.93 -12.74
CA TYR A 353 -2.26 -16.38 -13.85
C TYR A 353 -1.49 -16.40 -15.17
N MET A 354 -0.69 -15.37 -15.46
CA MET A 354 0.15 -15.31 -16.64
C MET A 354 1.20 -16.44 -16.64
N ASP A 355 1.76 -16.77 -15.49
CA ASP A 355 2.79 -17.81 -15.37
C ASP A 355 2.24 -19.24 -15.53
N CYS A 356 1.15 -19.59 -14.84
CA CYS A 356 0.69 -20.99 -14.75
C CYS A 356 -0.85 -21.13 -14.73
N GLY A 357 -1.59 -20.13 -15.23
CA GLY A 357 -3.05 -20.13 -15.23
C GLY A 357 -3.65 -20.29 -13.83
N PHE A 358 -4.81 -20.95 -13.72
CA PHE A 358 -5.49 -21.16 -12.43
C PHE A 358 -4.68 -21.94 -11.40
N ALA A 359 -3.82 -22.87 -11.84
CA ALA A 359 -2.94 -23.61 -10.93
C ALA A 359 -1.95 -22.64 -10.24
N GLY A 360 -1.35 -21.74 -11.01
CA GLY A 360 -0.50 -20.67 -10.49
C GLY A 360 -1.26 -19.78 -9.50
N VAL A 361 -2.47 -19.35 -9.86
CA VAL A 361 -3.31 -18.47 -9.03
C VAL A 361 -3.62 -19.09 -7.68
N LEU A 362 -4.01 -20.38 -7.65
CA LEU A 362 -4.32 -21.08 -6.42
C LEU A 362 -3.09 -21.24 -5.52
N VAL A 363 -1.98 -21.72 -6.09
CA VAL A 363 -0.72 -21.90 -5.36
C VAL A 363 -0.19 -20.56 -4.85
N GLY A 364 -0.22 -19.53 -5.69
CA GLY A 364 0.19 -18.16 -5.37
C GLY A 364 -0.68 -17.55 -4.26
N GLY A 365 -2.00 -17.73 -4.33
CA GLY A 365 -2.94 -17.29 -3.30
C GLY A 365 -2.67 -17.94 -1.94
N VAL A 366 -2.43 -19.27 -1.92
CA VAL A 366 -2.07 -20.01 -0.70
C VAL A 366 -0.72 -19.54 -0.14
N ALA A 367 0.29 -19.39 -1.00
CA ALA A 367 1.61 -18.91 -0.60
C ALA A 367 1.56 -17.48 -0.04
N ALA A 368 0.86 -16.57 -0.71
CA ALA A 368 0.71 -15.19 -0.26
C ALA A 368 -0.09 -15.09 1.05
N ALA A 369 -1.15 -15.89 1.21
CA ALA A 369 -1.91 -15.99 2.46
C ALA A 369 -1.04 -16.52 3.60
N PHE A 370 -0.19 -17.53 3.34
CA PHE A 370 0.76 -18.07 4.31
C PHE A 370 1.80 -17.01 4.72
N VAL A 371 2.41 -16.31 3.76
CA VAL A 371 3.39 -15.24 4.01
C VAL A 371 2.77 -14.10 4.82
N LEU A 372 1.57 -13.64 4.46
CA LEU A 372 0.87 -12.60 5.21
C LEU A 372 0.56 -13.06 6.65
N ASN A 373 0.06 -14.29 6.83
CA ASN A 373 -0.20 -14.85 8.15
C ASN A 373 1.08 -14.94 8.99
N ALA A 374 2.19 -15.40 8.40
CA ALA A 374 3.48 -15.46 9.05
C ALA A 374 3.97 -14.06 9.46
N ALA A 375 3.84 -13.07 8.58
CA ALA A 375 4.24 -11.69 8.85
C ALA A 375 3.40 -11.02 9.95
N ILE A 376 2.09 -11.30 10.02
CA ILE A 376 1.20 -10.78 11.08
C ILE A 376 1.52 -11.43 12.42
N ARG A 377 1.76 -12.74 12.44
CA ARG A 377 2.09 -13.50 13.66
C ARG A 377 3.52 -13.25 14.15
N ALA A 378 4.42 -12.81 13.27
CA ALA A 378 5.78 -12.48 13.63
C ALA A 378 5.79 -11.41 14.74
N ARG A 379 6.39 -11.74 15.89
CA ARG A 379 6.60 -10.82 17.01
C ARG A 379 7.80 -9.88 16.79
N LEU A 380 8.10 -9.59 15.53
CA LEU A 380 9.23 -8.76 15.12
C LEU A 380 8.82 -7.30 15.05
N GLY A 381 9.78 -6.39 15.22
CA GLY A 381 9.54 -4.95 15.11
C GLY A 381 8.69 -4.32 16.22
N ILE A 382 8.78 -4.87 17.44
CA ILE A 382 8.19 -4.25 18.64
C ILE A 382 9.17 -3.20 19.19
N PHE A 383 8.80 -1.93 19.09
CA PHE A 383 9.57 -0.79 19.60
C PHE A 383 8.68 0.07 20.49
N PHE A 384 9.13 0.38 21.71
CA PHE A 384 8.37 1.24 22.62
C PHE A 384 6.88 0.82 22.77
N GLN A 385 6.60 -0.49 22.84
CA GLN A 385 5.26 -1.11 22.88
C GLN A 385 4.39 -0.95 21.62
N LEU A 386 4.93 -0.38 20.54
CA LEU A 386 4.31 -0.30 19.23
C LEU A 386 4.86 -1.37 18.28
N ARG A 387 3.98 -2.01 17.51
CA ARG A 387 4.35 -2.98 16.46
C ARG A 387 4.55 -2.23 15.14
N VAL A 388 5.74 -1.66 14.94
CA VAL A 388 6.04 -0.83 13.75
C VAL A 388 5.89 -1.64 12.46
N LEU A 389 6.24 -2.94 12.50
CA LEU A 389 6.04 -3.85 11.37
C LEU A 389 4.57 -3.90 10.91
N HIS A 390 3.62 -3.89 11.84
CA HIS A 390 2.19 -3.91 11.49
C HIS A 390 1.76 -2.61 10.79
N PHE A 391 2.35 -1.47 11.14
CA PHE A 391 2.06 -0.19 10.50
C PHE A 391 2.58 -0.15 9.06
N VAL A 392 3.78 -0.70 8.84
CA VAL A 392 4.37 -0.87 7.50
C VAL A 392 3.52 -1.81 6.65
N ILE A 393 3.19 -3.00 7.14
CA ILE A 393 2.31 -3.95 6.42
C ILE A 393 0.97 -3.28 6.08
N ALA A 394 0.30 -2.70 7.07
CA ALA A 394 -0.97 -2.01 6.88
C ALA A 394 -0.91 -0.94 5.78
N SER A 395 0.15 -0.14 5.75
CA SER A 395 0.26 0.99 4.82
C SER A 395 0.70 0.59 3.43
N SER A 396 1.46 -0.50 3.30
CA SER A 396 1.90 -1.03 2.00
C SER A 396 0.85 -1.92 1.32
N LEU A 397 -0.05 -2.55 2.09
CA LEU A 397 -1.07 -3.47 1.57
C LEU A 397 -1.95 -2.90 0.44
N PRO A 398 -2.47 -1.66 0.50
CA PRO A 398 -3.28 -1.11 -0.57
C PRO A 398 -2.57 -1.18 -1.92
N ILE A 399 -1.26 -0.96 -1.92
CA ILE A 399 -0.48 -0.93 -3.17
C ILE A 399 0.07 -2.31 -3.53
N LEU A 400 0.43 -3.14 -2.54
CA LEU A 400 0.84 -4.51 -2.81
C LEU A 400 -0.31 -5.34 -3.41
N LEU A 401 -1.56 -5.06 -3.01
CA LEU A 401 -2.74 -5.66 -3.62
C LEU A 401 -3.05 -5.00 -4.96
N ARG A 402 -3.07 -3.66 -5.05
CA ARG A 402 -3.40 -2.92 -6.27
C ARG A 402 -2.39 -3.14 -7.41
N GLY A 403 -1.10 -3.11 -7.10
CA GLY A 403 0.01 -3.14 -8.05
C GLY A 403 0.46 -1.77 -8.61
N PRO A 404 1.51 -1.76 -9.46
CA PRO A 404 2.34 -2.93 -9.80
C PRO A 404 3.29 -3.24 -8.66
N VAL A 405 3.35 -4.53 -8.27
CA VAL A 405 4.10 -4.99 -7.10
C VAL A 405 5.57 -4.52 -7.16
N GLY A 406 6.17 -4.53 -8.35
CA GLY A 406 7.54 -4.08 -8.56
C GLY A 406 7.83 -2.63 -8.15
N ALA A 407 6.84 -1.75 -8.09
CA ALA A 407 7.05 -0.35 -7.72
C ALA A 407 7.17 -0.14 -6.20
N VAL A 408 6.44 -0.90 -5.38
CA VAL A 408 6.39 -0.71 -3.90
C VAL A 408 7.08 -1.81 -3.13
N LEU A 409 7.17 -3.02 -3.70
CA LEU A 409 7.88 -4.14 -3.07
C LEU A 409 9.31 -3.78 -2.63
N PRO A 410 10.13 -3.04 -3.40
CA PRO A 410 11.47 -2.67 -2.95
C PRO A 410 11.46 -1.85 -1.66
N LEU A 411 10.60 -0.83 -1.57
CA LEU A 411 10.48 0.01 -0.39
C LEU A 411 9.99 -0.80 0.81
N PHE A 412 8.95 -1.62 0.62
CA PHE A 412 8.40 -2.46 1.68
C PHE A 412 9.45 -3.44 2.23
N VAL A 413 10.17 -4.15 1.35
CA VAL A 413 11.24 -5.09 1.76
C VAL A 413 12.36 -4.36 2.49
N CYS A 414 12.77 -3.18 2.02
CA CYS A 414 13.74 -2.34 2.72
C CYS A 414 13.26 -1.93 4.11
N GLN A 415 12.01 -1.47 4.26
CA GLN A 415 11.42 -1.11 5.55
C GLN A 415 11.40 -2.31 6.51
N VAL A 416 10.99 -3.49 6.03
CA VAL A 416 10.99 -4.73 6.83
C VAL A 416 12.43 -5.10 7.24
N PHE A 417 13.36 -5.11 6.30
CA PHE A 417 14.78 -5.39 6.56
C PHE A 417 15.36 -4.46 7.63
N LEU A 418 15.08 -3.16 7.53
CA LEU A 418 15.52 -2.17 8.51
C LEU A 418 14.89 -2.41 9.88
N ILE A 419 13.58 -2.70 9.94
CA ILE A 419 12.91 -3.07 11.19
C ILE A 419 13.59 -4.27 11.85
N LEU A 420 13.96 -5.28 11.08
CA LEU A 420 14.72 -6.44 11.57
C LEU A 420 16.09 -6.02 12.11
N LEU A 421 16.83 -5.21 11.34
CA LEU A 421 18.13 -4.65 11.73
C LEU A 421 18.06 -3.90 13.07
N PHE A 422 17.10 -2.98 13.21
CA PHE A 422 16.86 -2.20 14.44
C PHE A 422 16.39 -3.08 15.62
N SER A 423 15.78 -4.23 15.35
CA SER A 423 15.29 -5.15 16.38
C SER A 423 16.36 -6.08 16.97
N MET A 424 17.55 -6.14 16.35
CA MET A 424 18.63 -7.05 16.75
C MET A 424 19.17 -6.77 18.17
N PRO A 425 19.66 -7.81 18.88
CA PRO A 425 20.07 -7.71 20.28
C PRO A 425 21.17 -6.68 20.57
N TRP A 426 22.06 -6.40 19.62
CA TRP A 426 23.12 -5.41 19.78
C TRP A 426 22.55 -4.01 20.06
N TRP A 427 21.42 -3.68 19.43
CA TRP A 427 20.69 -2.44 19.67
C TRP A 427 19.92 -2.44 21.00
N ARG A 428 19.61 -3.62 21.57
CA ARG A 428 18.95 -3.73 22.88
C ARG A 428 19.93 -3.46 24.04
N ARG A 429 21.21 -3.82 23.91
CA ARG A 429 22.19 -3.75 25.01
C ARG A 429 22.67 -2.34 25.34
N ASN A 430 22.68 -1.41 24.39
CA ASN A 430 23.12 -0.02 24.62
C ASN A 430 22.02 0.91 25.17
N ALA A 431 20.79 0.41 25.32
CA ALA A 431 19.67 1.15 25.91
C ALA A 431 19.64 1.00 27.44
N GLY A 432 20.73 1.40 28.10
CA GLY A 432 20.76 1.77 29.52
C GLY A 432 20.27 0.73 30.53
N THR A 433 21.23 -0.02 31.08
CA THR A 433 21.26 -0.29 32.52
C THR A 433 21.52 1.03 33.27
N GLY A 434 20.56 1.96 33.23
CA GLY A 434 20.44 2.97 34.28
C GLY A 434 19.66 2.32 35.42
N PRO A 435 20.04 2.53 36.70
CA PRO A 435 19.32 1.92 37.81
C PRO A 435 17.84 2.29 37.69
N VAL A 436 17.00 1.27 37.74
CA VAL A 436 15.57 1.43 37.94
C VAL A 436 15.43 1.99 39.34
N ASP A 437 15.37 3.32 39.45
CA ASP A 437 14.89 3.97 40.66
C ASP A 437 13.46 3.50 40.86
N ALA A 438 13.32 2.52 41.75
CA ALA A 438 12.08 2.11 42.33
C ALA A 438 11.45 3.34 43.00
N MET A 439 10.53 4.01 42.30
CA MET A 439 9.61 4.92 42.96
C MET A 439 8.79 4.10 43.96
N PRO A 440 8.83 4.43 45.27
CA PRO A 440 7.97 3.77 46.23
C PRO A 440 6.53 4.18 45.94
N PHE A 441 5.70 3.17 45.72
CA PHE A 441 4.25 3.28 45.73
C PHE A 441 3.81 3.94 47.05
N ARG A 442 3.49 5.24 47.00
CA ARG A 442 2.77 5.90 48.09
C ARG A 442 1.33 5.35 48.07
N ARG A 443 1.04 4.42 48.99
CA ARG A 443 -0.34 4.16 49.42
C ARG A 443 -0.85 5.41 50.12
N GLY A 444 -1.82 6.08 49.51
CA GLY A 444 -2.67 7.07 50.16
C GLY A 444 -3.96 6.40 50.58
N SER A 445 -4.24 6.49 51.87
CA SER A 445 -5.47 6.20 52.61
C SER A 445 -6.74 6.77 51.99
#